data_AF-A0A183B522-F1
#
_entry.id   AF-A0A183B522-F1
#
_cell.length_a   1.000
_cell.length_b   1.000
_cell.length_c   1.000
_cell.angle_alpha   90.00
_cell.angle_beta   90.00
_cell.angle_gamma   90.00
#
_symmetry.space_group_name_H-M   'P 1'
#
loop_
_entity.id
_entity.type
_entity.pdbx_description
1 polymer ?
#
loop_
_entity_poly.entity_id
_entity_poly.type
_entity_poly.pdbx_seq_one_letter_code
_entity_poly.pdbx_strand_id
1 'polypeptide(L)'
;MQNPKPFVFPVMKKAIESLFTKPHITKEDIELFQDRYWEQLVPNFSQALKLLDIHGVSRHSILWALVSQVLGKTNSIKERHVNLIVDNPYLYDDAPLPVLRHIWVAHPHKFQEELHKVITRFQSNWSDALLDTLSMAVCSTASSTADLVPLLYWPPRRRRRDAAIVRIVEMIGDDQVLYEKIVNILREECMRAEQTAHQQASTALASVTAKEPNTPPPPPKRRRRLDSTSSNNSNRDKVTNESSPALISATLCTLRFDILMSLNEAKVDRLCVPDRIHRLVWGLDACVRNRRIDPRHASGLAYHLTIQRQRAKRASEDAAQSLEDQTEEEEEEEDGRADVRRSSQLAS
;
A
#
# COMPACT_ATOMS: atom_id res chain seq x y z
N MET A 1 11.79 15.88 45.47
CA MET A 1 12.79 15.82 44.39
C MET A 1 13.84 14.78 44.77
N GLN A 2 13.72 13.54 44.27
CA GLN A 2 14.76 12.53 44.46
C GLN A 2 15.83 12.75 43.39
N ASN A 3 17.08 12.97 43.81
CA ASN A 3 18.23 13.08 42.91
C ASN A 3 18.32 11.82 42.03
N PRO A 4 18.45 11.94 40.69
CA PRO A 4 18.67 10.77 39.85
C PRO A 4 20.01 10.15 40.25
N LYS A 5 19.99 8.86 40.61
CA LYS A 5 21.21 8.09 40.89
C LYS A 5 22.15 8.22 39.67
N PRO A 6 23.44 8.52 39.87
CA PRO A 6 24.38 8.66 38.77
C PRO A 6 24.47 7.34 38.01
N PHE A 7 24.32 7.42 36.68
CA PHE A 7 24.35 6.26 35.81
C PHE A 7 25.77 5.69 35.71
N VAL A 8 25.95 4.42 36.06
CA VAL A 8 27.28 3.80 36.15
C VAL A 8 27.54 2.84 34.99
N PHE A 9 27.70 3.40 33.78
CA PHE A 9 28.05 2.62 32.58
C PHE A 9 29.23 1.67 32.76
N PRO A 10 30.34 2.03 33.44
CA PRO A 10 31.47 1.12 33.61
C PRO A 10 31.11 -0.14 34.42
N VAL A 11 30.20 -0.02 35.39
CA VAL A 11 29.75 -1.15 36.22
C VAL A 11 28.79 -2.03 35.42
N MET A 12 27.89 -1.43 34.65
CA MET A 12 26.98 -2.15 33.77
C MET A 12 27.74 -2.89 32.66
N LYS A 13 28.75 -2.26 32.06
CA LYS A 13 29.62 -2.88 31.05
C LYS A 13 30.33 -4.11 31.63
N LYS A 14 30.92 -4.00 32.82
CA LYS A 14 31.53 -5.15 33.51
C LYS A 14 30.54 -6.25 33.83
N ALA A 15 29.31 -5.91 34.24
CA ALA A 15 28.26 -6.89 34.49
C ALA A 15 27.89 -7.64 33.20
N ILE A 16 27.79 -6.95 32.06
CA ILE A 16 27.53 -7.56 30.76
C ILE A 16 28.71 -8.41 30.29
N GLU A 17 29.95 -7.91 30.40
CA GLU A 17 31.16 -8.69 30.12
C GLU A 17 31.20 -9.95 30.98
N SER A 18 30.80 -9.88 32.26
CA SER A 18 30.72 -11.05 33.14
C SER A 18 29.63 -12.04 32.72
N LEU A 19 28.49 -11.56 32.20
CA LEU A 19 27.46 -12.43 31.62
C LEU A 19 28.02 -13.19 30.41
N PHE A 20 28.80 -12.51 29.56
CA PHE A 20 29.45 -13.12 28.40
C PHE A 20 30.57 -14.12 28.73
N THR A 21 31.13 -14.09 29.95
CA THR A 21 32.09 -15.12 30.40
C THR A 21 31.40 -16.43 30.80
N LYS A 22 30.08 -16.45 31.00
CA LYS A 22 29.35 -17.67 31.35
C LYS A 22 29.12 -18.53 30.10
N PRO A 23 29.29 -19.87 30.18
CA PRO A 23 29.08 -20.78 29.04
C PRO A 23 27.60 -20.82 28.59
N HIS A 24 26.66 -20.60 29.51
CA HIS A 24 25.24 -20.47 29.23
C HIS A 24 24.65 -19.36 30.09
N ILE A 25 23.95 -18.41 29.47
CA ILE A 25 23.22 -17.35 30.15
C ILE A 25 21.78 -17.82 30.37
N THR A 26 21.32 -17.86 31.62
CA THR A 26 19.95 -18.25 31.97
C THR A 26 19.00 -17.04 31.96
N LYS A 27 17.69 -17.29 31.94
CA LYS A 27 16.65 -16.26 32.04
C LYS A 27 16.74 -15.49 33.36
N GLU A 28 17.05 -16.19 34.46
CA GLU A 28 17.17 -15.64 35.82
C GLU A 28 18.33 -14.65 35.95
N ASP A 29 19.48 -14.96 35.32
CA ASP A 29 20.63 -14.06 35.28
C ASP A 29 20.29 -12.70 34.65
N ILE A 30 19.36 -12.71 33.70
CA ILE A 30 18.91 -11.54 32.95
C ILE A 30 17.81 -10.79 33.68
N GLU A 31 16.87 -11.49 34.32
CA GLU A 31 15.88 -10.87 35.20
C GLU A 31 16.57 -10.11 36.34
N LEU A 32 17.61 -10.70 36.95
CA LEU A 32 18.45 -10.03 37.95
C LEU A 32 19.21 -8.82 37.38
N PHE A 33 19.64 -8.89 36.11
CA PHE A 33 20.27 -7.77 35.44
C PHE A 33 19.26 -6.64 35.14
N GLN A 34 18.07 -6.99 34.65
CA GLN A 34 16.97 -6.04 34.43
C GLN A 34 16.61 -5.35 35.74
N ASP A 35 16.28 -6.08 36.80
CA ASP A 35 15.88 -5.49 38.08
C ASP A 35 16.93 -4.54 38.64
N ARG A 36 18.22 -4.83 38.43
CA ARG A 36 19.31 -3.96 38.91
C ARG A 36 19.52 -2.69 38.08
N TYR A 37 19.36 -2.76 36.76
CA TYR A 37 19.82 -1.71 35.86
C TYR A 37 18.70 -1.06 35.02
N TRP A 38 17.46 -1.57 35.07
CA TRP A 38 16.34 -1.09 34.25
C TRP A 38 16.00 0.38 34.47
N GLU A 39 15.85 0.79 35.74
CA GLU A 39 15.58 2.18 36.11
C GLU A 39 16.71 3.14 35.68
N GLN A 40 17.92 2.62 35.49
CA GLN A 40 19.09 3.39 35.06
C GLN A 40 19.20 3.43 33.53
N LEU A 41 18.86 2.33 32.84
CA LEU A 41 18.97 2.17 31.38
C LEU A 41 18.03 3.09 30.60
N VAL A 42 16.76 3.19 31.04
CA VAL A 42 15.73 3.96 30.31
C VAL A 42 16.07 5.46 30.26
N PRO A 43 16.44 6.14 31.37
CA PRO A 43 16.82 7.55 31.34
C PRO A 43 18.16 7.83 30.65
N ASN A 44 19.07 6.85 30.60
CA ASN A 44 20.44 7.01 30.07
C ASN A 44 20.63 6.27 28.75
N PHE A 45 19.65 6.44 27.86
CA PHE A 45 19.57 5.77 26.58
C PHE A 45 20.85 5.81 25.74
N SER A 46 21.53 6.96 25.63
CA SER A 46 22.77 7.06 24.85
C SER A 46 23.88 6.13 25.36
N GLN A 47 23.78 5.68 26.61
CA GLN A 47 24.71 4.74 27.21
C GLN A 47 24.23 3.30 27.04
N ALA A 48 22.92 3.03 27.08
CA ALA A 48 22.34 1.73 26.69
C ALA A 48 22.68 1.37 25.23
N LEU A 49 22.73 2.36 24.35
CA LEU A 49 23.13 2.19 22.95
C LEU A 49 24.57 1.71 22.77
N LYS A 50 25.48 2.03 23.71
CA LYS A 50 26.85 1.49 23.69
C LYS A 50 26.87 -0.03 23.91
N LEU A 51 25.76 -0.65 24.32
CA LEU A 51 25.64 -2.10 24.36
C LEU A 51 25.57 -2.70 22.95
N LEU A 52 25.02 -1.96 21.97
CA LEU A 52 25.08 -2.39 20.57
C LEU A 52 26.51 -2.38 20.03
N ASP A 53 27.36 -1.47 20.54
CA ASP A 53 28.79 -1.40 20.19
C ASP A 53 29.58 -2.61 20.77
N ILE A 54 28.98 -3.41 21.66
CA ILE A 54 29.61 -4.64 22.18
C ILE A 54 29.43 -5.74 21.14
N HIS A 55 30.51 -6.06 20.42
CA HIS A 55 30.58 -7.19 19.51
C HIS A 55 30.05 -8.48 20.19
N GLY A 56 28.96 -9.04 19.64
CA GLY A 56 28.33 -10.26 20.15
C GLY A 56 26.95 -10.07 20.78
N VAL A 57 26.56 -8.84 21.15
CA VAL A 57 25.17 -8.56 21.62
C VAL A 57 24.14 -8.89 20.55
N SER A 58 24.47 -8.63 19.28
CA SER A 58 23.64 -8.97 18.12
C SER A 58 23.45 -10.48 17.90
N ARG A 59 24.34 -11.32 18.43
CA ARG A 59 24.23 -12.78 18.34
C ARG A 59 23.49 -13.40 19.52
N HIS A 60 23.25 -12.62 20.57
CA HIS A 60 22.62 -13.10 21.79
C HIS A 60 21.17 -12.63 21.85
N SER A 61 20.24 -13.50 21.42
CA SER A 61 18.79 -13.25 21.32
C SER A 61 18.21 -12.51 22.54
N ILE A 62 18.66 -12.85 23.75
CA ILE A 62 18.11 -12.27 24.98
C ILE A 62 18.67 -10.86 25.28
N LEU A 63 19.94 -10.57 24.94
CA LEU A 63 20.49 -9.22 25.13
C LEU A 63 19.96 -8.27 24.05
N TRP A 64 19.76 -8.79 22.84
CA TRP A 64 19.01 -8.08 21.80
C TRP A 64 17.60 -7.72 22.27
N ALA A 65 16.88 -8.63 22.93
CA ALA A 65 15.55 -8.34 23.48
C ALA A 65 15.57 -7.18 24.50
N LEU A 66 16.56 -7.15 25.40
CA LEU A 66 16.73 -6.04 26.35
C LEU A 66 16.98 -4.71 25.65
N VAL A 67 17.92 -4.69 24.70
CA VAL A 67 18.26 -3.47 23.96
C VAL A 67 17.07 -3.01 23.13
N SER A 68 16.38 -3.92 22.47
CA SER A 68 15.14 -3.67 21.72
C SER A 68 14.04 -3.07 22.58
N GLN A 69 13.85 -3.55 23.81
CA GLN A 69 12.87 -3.02 24.73
C GLN A 69 13.22 -1.59 25.19
N VAL A 70 14.52 -1.31 25.41
CA VAL A 70 15.00 0.03 25.74
C VAL A 70 14.85 0.96 24.53
N LEU A 71 15.28 0.54 23.34
CA LEU A 71 15.15 1.29 22.09
C LEU A 71 13.68 1.64 21.81
N GLY A 72 12.77 0.70 22.03
CA GLY A 72 11.34 0.92 21.79
C GLY A 72 10.67 1.93 22.73
N LYS A 73 11.28 2.23 23.89
CA LYS A 73 10.79 3.25 24.84
C LYS A 73 11.38 4.63 24.59
N THR A 74 12.27 4.77 23.62
CA THR A 74 12.99 6.02 23.38
C THR A 74 12.35 6.79 22.24
N ASN A 75 12.40 8.12 22.31
CA ASN A 75 11.77 8.99 21.33
C ASN A 75 12.64 9.26 20.10
N SER A 76 13.94 8.91 20.14
CA SER A 76 14.88 9.16 19.04
C SER A 76 16.10 8.25 19.17
N ILE A 77 16.39 7.48 18.13
CA ILE A 77 17.60 6.66 18.01
C ILE A 77 18.63 7.42 17.17
N LYS A 78 19.90 7.46 17.62
CA LYS A 78 20.98 8.08 16.85
C LYS A 78 21.24 7.30 15.55
N GLU A 79 21.37 8.01 14.44
CA GLU A 79 21.54 7.47 13.08
C GLU A 79 22.59 6.36 12.98
N ARG A 80 23.75 6.52 13.63
CA ARG A 80 24.80 5.49 13.65
C ARG A 80 24.32 4.10 14.08
N HIS A 81 23.40 4.01 15.05
CA HIS A 81 22.89 2.72 15.52
C HIS A 81 21.72 2.24 14.66
N VAL A 82 20.99 3.16 14.03
CA VAL A 82 19.99 2.81 13.03
C VAL A 82 20.67 2.10 11.87
N ASN A 83 21.77 2.65 11.35
CA ASN A 83 22.58 2.02 10.30
C ASN A 83 23.10 0.64 10.71
N LEU A 84 23.64 0.50 11.94
CA LEU A 84 24.08 -0.81 12.45
C LEU A 84 22.97 -1.87 12.50
N ILE A 85 21.73 -1.47 12.80
CA ILE A 85 20.58 -2.39 12.81
C ILE A 85 20.16 -2.71 11.37
N VAL A 86 20.12 -1.72 10.48
CA VAL A 86 19.74 -1.89 9.07
C VAL A 86 20.74 -2.77 8.31
N ASP A 87 22.03 -2.65 8.62
CA ASP A 87 23.10 -3.43 7.97
C ASP A 87 23.10 -4.91 8.40
N ASN A 88 22.41 -5.27 9.50
CA ASN A 88 22.37 -6.62 10.03
C ASN A 88 20.94 -7.21 9.93
N PRO A 89 20.68 -8.13 8.97
CA PRO A 89 19.36 -8.71 8.75
C PRO A 89 18.75 -9.35 10.00
N TYR A 90 19.55 -10.05 10.81
CA TYR A 90 19.07 -10.71 12.03
C TYR A 90 18.55 -9.71 13.07
N LEU A 91 19.14 -8.52 13.15
CA LEU A 91 18.66 -7.47 14.06
C LEU A 91 17.43 -6.78 13.51
N TYR A 92 17.39 -6.55 12.20
CA TYR A 92 16.25 -5.91 11.57
C TYR A 92 15.00 -6.79 11.65
N ASP A 93 15.12 -8.09 11.35
CA ASP A 93 14.01 -9.04 11.33
C ASP A 93 13.44 -9.30 12.73
N ASP A 94 14.29 -9.33 13.76
CA ASP A 94 13.90 -9.49 15.17
C ASP A 94 13.58 -8.15 15.88
N ALA A 95 13.62 -7.01 15.18
CA ALA A 95 13.36 -5.71 15.80
C ALA A 95 11.87 -5.55 16.15
N PRO A 96 11.54 -5.05 17.36
CA PRO A 96 10.15 -4.79 17.71
C PRO A 96 9.62 -3.56 16.95
N LEU A 97 8.29 -3.53 16.74
CA LEU A 97 7.61 -2.47 15.97
C LEU A 97 8.00 -1.03 16.37
N PRO A 98 8.08 -0.65 17.66
CA PRO A 98 8.50 0.70 18.03
C PRO A 98 9.90 1.07 17.49
N VAL A 99 10.84 0.12 17.44
CA VAL A 99 12.19 0.35 16.89
C VAL A 99 12.13 0.44 15.36
N LEU A 100 11.37 -0.45 14.72
CA LEU A 100 11.14 -0.40 13.28
C LEU A 100 10.52 0.93 12.83
N ARG A 101 9.58 1.50 13.58
CA ARG A 101 9.01 2.83 13.27
C ARG A 101 10.07 3.91 13.22
N HIS A 102 10.99 3.94 14.18
CA HIS A 102 12.12 4.88 14.15
C HIS A 102 13.02 4.65 12.92
N ILE A 103 13.31 3.39 12.59
CA ILE A 103 14.09 3.02 11.40
C ILE A 103 13.38 3.50 10.13
N TRP A 104 12.07 3.30 10.01
CA TRP A 104 11.26 3.68 8.85
C TRP A 104 11.09 5.18 8.68
N VAL A 105 11.08 5.93 9.79
CA VAL A 105 11.15 7.40 9.74
C VAL A 105 12.48 7.85 9.14
N ALA A 106 13.61 7.27 9.59
CA ALA A 106 14.96 7.59 9.14
C ALA A 106 15.32 7.07 7.74
N HIS A 107 14.84 5.87 7.37
CA HIS A 107 15.11 5.19 6.10
C HIS A 107 13.81 4.88 5.35
N PRO A 108 13.29 5.84 4.55
CA PRO A 108 12.02 5.68 3.84
C PRO A 108 11.97 4.48 2.88
N HIS A 109 13.10 4.13 2.26
CA HIS A 109 13.17 2.99 1.33
C HIS A 109 12.86 1.65 2.01
N LYS A 110 13.37 1.43 3.24
CA LYS A 110 13.05 0.22 4.03
C LYS A 110 11.58 0.15 4.40
N PHE A 111 10.99 1.30 4.72
CA PHE A 111 9.56 1.38 4.97
C PHE A 111 8.74 1.02 3.73
N GLN A 112 9.14 1.54 2.57
CA GLN A 112 8.48 1.26 1.30
C GLN A 112 8.57 -0.22 0.91
N GLU A 113 9.74 -0.86 1.10
CA GLU A 113 9.92 -2.31 0.89
C GLU A 113 8.96 -3.14 1.74
N GLU A 114 8.90 -2.86 3.05
CA GLU A 114 8.00 -3.56 3.97
C GLU A 114 6.53 -3.30 3.65
N LEU A 115 6.17 -2.03 3.38
CA LEU A 115 4.81 -1.66 3.03
C LEU A 115 4.35 -2.34 1.73
N HIS A 116 5.21 -2.39 0.73
CA HIS A 116 4.90 -3.02 -0.56
C HIS A 116 4.59 -4.52 -0.38
N LYS A 117 5.37 -5.24 0.44
CA LYS A 117 5.06 -6.65 0.78
C LYS A 117 3.65 -6.81 1.36
N VAL A 118 3.24 -5.90 2.24
CA VAL A 118 1.93 -5.94 2.89
C VAL A 118 0.81 -5.55 1.91
N ILE A 119 1.03 -4.55 1.04
CA ILE A 119 0.08 -4.15 0.00
C ILE A 119 -0.15 -5.29 -1.00
N THR A 120 0.92 -5.92 -1.51
CA THR A 120 0.81 -7.03 -2.47
C THR A 120 0.06 -8.19 -1.85
N ARG A 121 0.34 -8.52 -0.57
CA ARG A 121 -0.42 -9.54 0.17
C ARG A 121 -1.90 -9.20 0.28
N PHE A 122 -2.24 -7.93 0.56
CA PHE A 122 -3.62 -7.47 0.60
C PHE A 122 -4.29 -7.62 -0.76
N GLN A 123 -3.63 -7.20 -1.84
CA GLN A 123 -4.15 -7.28 -3.20
C GLN A 123 -4.44 -8.71 -3.63
N SER A 124 -3.52 -9.65 -3.38
CA SER A 124 -3.73 -11.07 -3.68
C SER A 124 -4.90 -11.66 -2.88
N ASN A 125 -4.96 -11.40 -1.57
CA ASN A 125 -6.07 -11.89 -0.75
C ASN A 125 -7.42 -11.32 -1.20
N TRP A 126 -7.43 -10.04 -1.59
CA TRP A 126 -8.63 -9.36 -2.05
C TRP A 126 -9.08 -9.89 -3.42
N SER A 127 -8.15 -10.12 -4.35
CA SER A 127 -8.47 -10.71 -5.66
C SER A 127 -8.98 -12.13 -5.55
N ASP A 128 -8.40 -12.94 -4.67
CA ASP A 128 -8.83 -14.33 -4.44
C ASP A 128 -10.25 -14.36 -3.86
N ALA A 129 -10.52 -13.53 -2.85
CA ALA A 129 -11.86 -13.41 -2.26
C ALA A 129 -12.92 -12.91 -3.27
N LEU A 130 -12.52 -11.98 -4.15
CA LEU A 130 -13.37 -11.49 -5.24
C LEU A 130 -13.69 -12.61 -6.24
N LEU A 131 -12.68 -13.37 -6.65
CA LEU A 131 -12.83 -14.48 -7.58
C LEU A 131 -13.71 -15.59 -7.01
N ASP A 132 -13.53 -15.93 -5.73
CA ASP A 132 -14.37 -16.91 -5.02
C ASP A 132 -15.83 -16.46 -4.99
N THR A 133 -16.08 -15.19 -4.67
CA THR A 133 -17.44 -14.61 -4.63
C THR A 133 -18.10 -14.67 -6.01
N LEU A 134 -17.37 -14.30 -7.07
CA LEU A 134 -17.85 -14.38 -8.44
C LEU A 134 -18.10 -15.83 -8.87
N SER A 135 -17.19 -16.74 -8.55
CA SER A 135 -17.33 -18.17 -8.84
C SER A 135 -18.57 -18.76 -8.19
N MET A 136 -18.81 -18.44 -6.90
CA MET A 136 -20.02 -18.86 -6.19
C MET A 136 -21.30 -18.27 -6.78
N ALA A 137 -21.27 -17.01 -7.23
CA ALA A 137 -22.40 -16.34 -7.87
C ALA A 137 -22.74 -16.97 -9.23
N VAL A 138 -21.73 -17.33 -10.03
CA VAL A 138 -21.91 -17.95 -11.35
C VAL A 138 -22.32 -19.42 -11.23
N CYS A 139 -21.77 -20.16 -10.25
CA CYS A 139 -22.08 -21.59 -10.06
C CYS A 139 -23.43 -21.83 -9.36
N SER A 140 -24.02 -20.83 -8.71
CA SER A 140 -25.33 -20.95 -8.07
C SER A 140 -26.45 -20.64 -9.07
N THR A 141 -27.26 -21.65 -9.41
CA THR A 141 -28.47 -21.50 -10.26
C THR A 141 -29.63 -20.76 -9.58
N ALA A 142 -29.45 -20.29 -8.34
CA ALA A 142 -30.45 -19.58 -7.56
C ALA A 142 -30.16 -18.07 -7.52
N SER A 143 -31.08 -17.31 -8.12
CA SER A 143 -31.34 -15.88 -7.98
C SER A 143 -30.68 -14.93 -8.99
N SER A 144 -31.56 -14.29 -9.77
CA SER A 144 -31.37 -13.09 -10.59
C SER A 144 -30.98 -11.83 -9.80
N THR A 145 -30.54 -11.99 -8.56
CA THR A 145 -30.04 -10.97 -7.63
C THR A 145 -28.88 -11.55 -6.85
N ALA A 146 -27.91 -12.17 -7.53
CA ALA A 146 -26.58 -12.29 -6.95
C ALA A 146 -26.11 -10.85 -6.70
N ASP A 147 -26.42 -10.34 -5.51
CA ASP A 147 -25.94 -9.06 -5.01
C ASP A 147 -24.44 -9.13 -5.25
N LEU A 148 -23.94 -8.38 -6.24
CA LEU A 148 -22.50 -8.13 -6.41
C LEU A 148 -22.02 -7.09 -5.39
N VAL A 149 -22.94 -6.64 -4.53
CA VAL A 149 -22.69 -5.81 -3.35
C VAL A 149 -21.57 -6.37 -2.46
N PRO A 150 -21.35 -7.69 -2.27
CA PRO A 150 -20.19 -8.27 -1.58
C PRO A 150 -18.82 -7.88 -2.15
N LEU A 151 -18.71 -7.52 -3.44
CA LEU A 151 -17.48 -6.98 -4.04
C LEU A 151 -17.13 -5.59 -3.45
N LEU A 152 -18.12 -4.88 -2.94
CA LEU A 152 -18.03 -3.57 -2.29
C LEU A 152 -18.44 -3.62 -0.82
N TYR A 153 -18.76 -4.80 -0.29
CA TYR A 153 -19.28 -4.94 1.06
C TYR A 153 -18.11 -4.71 2.01
N TRP A 154 -18.27 -3.66 2.80
CA TRP A 154 -17.25 -3.09 3.65
C TRP A 154 -17.52 -3.39 5.13
N PRO A 155 -17.69 -4.66 5.57
CA PRO A 155 -18.05 -4.90 6.94
C PRO A 155 -16.84 -4.57 7.82
N PRO A 156 -17.05 -3.82 8.92
CA PRO A 156 -16.03 -3.60 9.96
C PRO A 156 -15.36 -4.91 10.42
N ARG A 157 -16.06 -6.04 10.32
CA ARG A 157 -15.55 -7.38 10.64
C ARG A 157 -14.41 -7.84 9.73
N ARG A 158 -14.36 -7.41 8.45
CA ARG A 158 -13.25 -7.72 7.53
C ARG A 158 -11.98 -7.03 7.98
N ARG A 159 -12.05 -5.71 8.23
CA ARG A 159 -10.93 -4.88 8.69
C ARG A 159 -10.16 -5.47 9.87
N ARG A 160 -10.89 -5.95 10.88
CA ARG A 160 -10.31 -6.51 12.12
C ARG A 160 -9.68 -7.88 11.94
N ARG A 161 -9.98 -8.59 10.85
CA ARG A 161 -9.51 -9.96 10.59
C ARG A 161 -8.45 -10.01 9.51
N ASP A 162 -8.39 -8.99 8.65
CA ASP A 162 -7.41 -8.93 7.59
C ASP A 162 -6.01 -8.63 8.17
N ALA A 163 -5.13 -9.60 8.05
CA ALA A 163 -3.77 -9.51 8.58
C ALA A 163 -2.96 -8.36 7.95
N ALA A 164 -3.22 -7.99 6.69
CA ALA A 164 -2.50 -6.92 6.02
C ALA A 164 -2.95 -5.55 6.54
N ILE A 165 -4.26 -5.36 6.73
CA ILE A 165 -4.81 -4.11 7.30
C ILE A 165 -4.31 -3.93 8.74
N VAL A 166 -4.43 -4.98 9.57
CA VAL A 166 -3.97 -4.96 10.96
C VAL A 166 -2.48 -4.62 11.01
N ARG A 167 -1.67 -5.27 10.15
CA ARG A 167 -0.23 -5.01 10.07
C ARG A 167 0.07 -3.55 9.68
N ILE A 168 -0.65 -2.97 8.72
CA ILE A 168 -0.43 -1.56 8.34
C ILE A 168 -0.77 -0.62 9.50
N VAL A 169 -1.87 -0.86 10.20
CA VAL A 169 -2.25 -0.06 11.38
C VAL A 169 -1.19 -0.18 12.47
N GLU A 170 -0.64 -1.38 12.69
CA GLU A 170 0.49 -1.60 13.59
C GLU A 170 1.76 -0.90 13.10
N MET A 171 2.05 -0.87 11.80
CA MET A 171 3.21 -0.15 11.26
C MET A 171 3.12 1.34 11.53
N ILE A 172 1.94 1.94 11.35
CA ILE A 172 1.68 3.36 11.62
C ILE A 172 1.76 3.64 13.13
N GLY A 173 1.08 2.83 13.93
CA GLY A 173 0.82 3.13 15.34
C GLY A 173 0.09 4.46 15.47
N ASP A 174 0.78 5.44 16.03
CA ASP A 174 0.27 6.78 16.28
C ASP A 174 1.09 7.87 15.52
N ASP A 175 2.10 7.47 14.75
CA ASP A 175 3.03 8.36 14.05
C ASP A 175 2.42 9.02 12.80
N GLN A 176 2.35 10.35 12.79
CA GLN A 176 1.81 11.15 11.68
C GLN A 176 2.67 11.07 10.42
N VAL A 177 3.99 11.03 10.56
CA VAL A 177 4.92 10.99 9.43
C VAL A 177 4.79 9.67 8.68
N LEU A 178 4.70 8.55 9.42
CA LEU A 178 4.47 7.24 8.81
C LEU A 178 3.11 7.16 8.14
N TYR A 179 2.07 7.71 8.77
CA TYR A 179 0.75 7.79 8.17
C TYR A 179 0.77 8.53 6.83
N GLU A 180 1.34 9.74 6.80
CA GLU A 180 1.46 10.56 5.59
C GLU A 180 2.24 9.85 4.48
N LYS A 181 3.36 9.18 4.82
CA LYS A 181 4.13 8.36 3.88
C LYS A 181 3.25 7.28 3.23
N ILE A 182 2.45 6.55 4.01
CA ILE A 182 1.53 5.54 3.47
C ILE A 182 0.51 6.19 2.53
N VAL A 183 -0.08 7.33 2.92
CA VAL A 183 -1.05 8.03 2.06
C VAL A 183 -0.44 8.37 0.70
N ASN A 184 0.79 8.87 0.71
CA ASN A 184 1.49 9.28 -0.50
C ASN A 184 1.83 8.07 -1.37
N ILE A 185 2.38 6.99 -0.79
CA ILE A 185 2.69 5.76 -1.53
C ILE A 185 1.41 5.17 -2.15
N LEU A 186 0.32 5.05 -1.39
CA LEU A 186 -0.96 4.55 -1.93
C LEU A 186 -1.49 5.43 -3.06
N ARG A 187 -1.34 6.75 -2.96
CA ARG A 187 -1.77 7.69 -4.01
C ARG A 187 -0.91 7.54 -5.27
N GLU A 188 0.40 7.46 -5.13
CA GLU A 188 1.34 7.29 -6.24
C GLU A 188 1.10 5.98 -6.98
N GLU A 189 0.96 4.86 -6.25
CA GLU A 189 0.64 3.56 -6.84
C GLU A 189 -0.74 3.56 -7.53
N CYS A 190 -1.74 4.24 -6.95
CA CYS A 190 -3.07 4.37 -7.55
C CYS A 190 -3.04 5.18 -8.85
N MET A 191 -2.35 6.32 -8.85
CA MET A 191 -2.16 7.17 -10.02
C MET A 191 -1.45 6.41 -11.14
N ARG A 192 -0.38 5.67 -10.80
CA ARG A 192 0.33 4.82 -11.76
C ARG A 192 -0.57 3.76 -12.37
N ALA A 193 -1.34 3.06 -11.55
CA ALA A 193 -2.28 2.04 -12.01
C ALA A 193 -3.33 2.64 -12.95
N GLU A 194 -3.88 3.81 -12.63
CA GLU A 194 -4.82 4.51 -13.50
C GLU A 194 -4.18 4.92 -14.83
N GLN A 195 -2.99 5.51 -14.82
CA GLN A 195 -2.28 5.87 -16.06
C GLN A 195 -2.04 4.67 -16.96
N THR A 196 -1.58 3.54 -16.39
CA THR A 196 -1.41 2.30 -17.15
C THR A 196 -2.72 1.78 -17.72
N ALA A 197 -3.83 1.86 -16.98
CA ALA A 197 -5.15 1.47 -17.48
C ALA A 197 -5.60 2.34 -18.67
N HIS A 198 -5.37 3.66 -18.60
CA HIS A 198 -5.71 4.57 -19.70
C HIS A 198 -4.86 4.30 -20.95
N GLN A 199 -3.55 4.06 -20.79
CA GLN A 199 -2.65 3.69 -21.89
C GLN A 199 -3.05 2.36 -22.55
N GLN A 200 -3.48 1.37 -21.76
CA GLN A 200 -3.98 0.10 -22.29
C GLN A 200 -5.31 0.27 -23.05
N ALA A 201 -6.19 1.16 -22.57
CA ALA A 201 -7.45 1.44 -23.25
C ALA A 201 -7.24 2.17 -24.59
N SER A 202 -6.33 3.15 -24.64
CA SER A 202 -6.03 3.89 -25.87
C SER A 202 -5.35 3.02 -26.94
N THR A 203 -4.39 2.17 -26.53
CA THR A 203 -3.75 1.19 -27.43
C THR A 203 -4.74 0.15 -27.95
N ALA A 204 -5.68 -0.32 -27.12
CA ALA A 204 -6.74 -1.22 -27.57
C ALA A 204 -7.63 -0.57 -28.64
N LEU A 205 -8.05 0.70 -28.45
CA LEU A 205 -8.83 1.42 -29.46
C LEU A 205 -8.05 1.60 -30.78
N ALA A 206 -6.77 1.96 -30.73
CA ALA A 206 -5.93 2.10 -31.91
C ALA A 206 -5.76 0.79 -32.71
N SER A 207 -5.75 -0.35 -32.01
CA SER A 207 -5.67 -1.68 -32.65
C SER A 207 -6.97 -2.11 -33.35
N VAL A 208 -8.11 -1.60 -32.87
CA VAL A 208 -9.45 -1.87 -33.45
C VAL A 208 -9.67 -0.99 -34.69
N THR A 209 -9.24 0.28 -34.67
CA THR A 209 -9.33 1.16 -35.83
C THR A 209 -8.36 0.77 -36.95
N ALA A 210 -7.23 0.12 -36.65
CA ALA A 210 -6.31 -0.43 -37.65
C ALA A 210 -6.81 -1.73 -38.34
N LYS A 211 -7.92 -2.33 -37.88
CA LYS A 211 -8.50 -3.56 -38.43
C LYS A 211 -9.87 -3.32 -39.08
N GLU A 212 -9.98 -2.29 -39.91
CA GLU A 212 -11.10 -2.17 -40.85
C GLU A 212 -10.79 -3.00 -42.11
N PRO A 213 -11.47 -4.13 -42.40
CA PRO A 213 -11.25 -4.86 -43.64
C PRO A 213 -12.21 -4.31 -44.71
N ASN A 214 -11.64 -3.65 -45.72
CA ASN A 214 -12.27 -3.52 -47.03
C ASN A 214 -12.55 -4.93 -47.60
N THR A 215 -13.73 -5.49 -47.38
CA THR A 215 -14.26 -6.60 -48.17
C THR A 215 -15.79 -6.64 -48.10
N PRO A 216 -16.50 -6.74 -49.24
CA PRO A 216 -17.97 -6.73 -49.26
C PRO A 216 -18.58 -8.01 -48.67
N PRO A 217 -19.82 -7.95 -48.15
CA PRO A 217 -20.43 -9.07 -47.43
C PRO A 217 -20.84 -10.22 -48.37
N PRO A 218 -20.60 -11.50 -48.01
CA PRO A 218 -21.14 -12.64 -48.76
C PRO A 218 -22.61 -12.94 -48.35
N PRO A 219 -23.39 -13.62 -49.22
CA PRO A 219 -24.83 -13.80 -49.03
C PRO A 219 -25.16 -14.87 -47.96
N PRO A 220 -26.39 -14.84 -47.40
CA PRO A 220 -26.73 -15.65 -46.24
C PRO A 220 -26.97 -17.11 -46.64
N LYS A 221 -26.20 -18.05 -46.08
CA LYS A 221 -26.50 -19.48 -46.16
C LYS A 221 -26.95 -20.04 -44.81
N ARG A 222 -28.08 -20.76 -44.90
CA ARG A 222 -28.89 -21.38 -43.83
C ARG A 222 -28.08 -22.17 -42.80
N ARG A 223 -28.51 -22.05 -41.54
CA ARG A 223 -28.27 -22.97 -40.41
C ARG A 223 -28.18 -24.44 -40.84
N ARG A 224 -27.09 -25.13 -40.48
CA ARG A 224 -27.07 -26.58 -40.29
C ARG A 224 -26.17 -26.96 -39.11
N ARG A 225 -26.60 -28.01 -38.41
CA ARG A 225 -26.25 -28.49 -37.06
C ARG A 225 -24.78 -28.91 -36.88
N LEU A 226 -24.41 -28.95 -35.60
CA LEU A 226 -23.23 -29.60 -35.02
C LEU A 226 -22.99 -31.00 -35.60
N ASP A 227 -21.73 -31.31 -35.86
CA ASP A 227 -21.14 -32.61 -35.56
C ASP A 227 -19.69 -32.42 -35.08
N SER A 228 -19.39 -33.18 -34.03
CA SER A 228 -18.16 -33.21 -33.27
C SER A 228 -17.09 -34.06 -33.94
N THR A 229 -15.88 -33.52 -34.14
CA THR A 229 -14.67 -34.34 -34.17
C THR A 229 -13.49 -33.56 -33.60
N SER A 230 -12.80 -34.21 -32.68
CA SER A 230 -11.67 -33.74 -31.89
C SER A 230 -10.50 -33.27 -32.75
N SER A 231 -9.86 -32.18 -32.30
CA SER A 231 -8.45 -31.91 -32.58
C SER A 231 -7.89 -31.12 -31.41
N ASN A 232 -6.98 -31.76 -30.70
CA ASN A 232 -6.18 -31.21 -29.63
C ASN A 232 -5.58 -29.85 -30.03
N ASN A 233 -5.80 -28.84 -29.20
CA ASN A 233 -4.77 -27.86 -28.91
C ASN A 233 -4.89 -27.48 -27.44
N SER A 234 -4.09 -28.15 -26.62
CA SER A 234 -3.85 -27.82 -25.23
C SER A 234 -3.00 -26.55 -25.14
N ASN A 235 -3.57 -25.40 -25.50
CA ASN A 235 -3.10 -24.13 -24.93
C ASN A 235 -3.81 -23.95 -23.61
N ARG A 236 -3.29 -24.64 -22.59
CA ARG A 236 -3.34 -24.08 -21.23
C ARG A 236 -2.43 -22.86 -21.26
N ASP A 237 -2.96 -21.76 -21.80
CA ASP A 237 -2.34 -20.47 -21.62
C ASP A 237 -2.25 -20.26 -20.12
N LYS A 238 -1.01 -20.23 -19.69
CA LYS A 238 -0.57 -19.86 -18.36
C LYS A 238 -1.15 -18.48 -18.13
N VAL A 239 -2.32 -18.40 -17.49
CA VAL A 239 -2.89 -17.15 -16.97
C VAL A 239 -1.90 -16.68 -15.92
N THR A 240 -0.90 -15.92 -16.37
CA THR A 240 -0.10 -15.10 -15.49
C THR A 240 -1.07 -14.15 -14.81
N ASN A 241 -0.99 -14.13 -13.50
CA ASN A 241 -1.91 -13.51 -12.55
C ASN A 241 -1.79 -11.97 -12.61
N GLU A 242 -1.88 -11.37 -13.80
CA GLU A 242 -1.79 -9.93 -14.00
C GLU A 242 -3.18 -9.33 -13.77
N SER A 243 -3.43 -8.94 -12.52
CA SER A 243 -4.61 -8.16 -12.15
C SER A 243 -4.71 -6.90 -13.02
N SER A 244 -5.88 -6.66 -13.62
CA SER A 244 -6.13 -5.44 -14.42
C SER A 244 -5.71 -4.18 -13.65
N PRO A 245 -5.04 -3.20 -14.28
CA PRO A 245 -4.62 -1.97 -13.60
C PRO A 245 -5.79 -1.18 -13.00
N ALA A 246 -6.99 -1.25 -13.59
CA ALA A 246 -8.19 -0.69 -13.00
C ALA A 246 -8.59 -1.38 -11.68
N LEU A 247 -8.40 -2.70 -11.60
CA LEU A 247 -8.62 -3.49 -10.39
C LEU A 247 -7.61 -3.11 -9.30
N ILE A 248 -6.36 -2.85 -9.68
CA ILE A 248 -5.31 -2.40 -8.76
C ILE A 248 -5.68 -1.06 -8.14
N SER A 249 -6.09 -0.06 -8.94
CA SER A 249 -6.54 1.25 -8.41
C SER A 249 -7.73 1.09 -7.44
N ALA A 250 -8.75 0.30 -7.83
CA ALA A 250 -9.89 0.01 -6.96
C ALA A 250 -9.47 -0.64 -5.63
N THR A 251 -8.52 -1.57 -5.68
CA THR A 251 -7.98 -2.27 -4.50
C THR A 251 -7.18 -1.35 -3.59
N LEU A 252 -6.42 -0.39 -4.15
CA LEU A 252 -5.67 0.61 -3.38
C LEU A 252 -6.59 1.63 -2.71
N CYS A 253 -7.62 2.10 -3.42
CA CYS A 253 -8.67 2.95 -2.84
C CYS A 253 -9.40 2.24 -1.69
N THR A 254 -9.68 0.95 -1.92
CA THR A 254 -10.21 0.03 -0.93
C THR A 254 -9.29 -0.01 0.30
N LEU A 255 -8.02 -0.35 0.13
CA LEU A 255 -7.06 -0.40 1.22
C LEU A 255 -6.99 0.93 1.99
N ARG A 256 -7.01 2.07 1.27
CA ARG A 256 -6.97 3.40 1.88
C ARG A 256 -8.16 3.66 2.80
N PHE A 257 -9.37 3.31 2.35
CA PHE A 257 -10.58 3.40 3.16
C PHE A 257 -10.44 2.54 4.43
N ASP A 258 -9.96 1.30 4.27
CA ASP A 258 -9.86 0.33 5.36
C ASP A 258 -8.89 0.77 6.44
N ILE A 259 -7.72 1.29 6.05
CA ILE A 259 -6.73 1.84 6.97
C ILE A 259 -7.35 2.99 7.75
N LEU A 260 -7.99 3.93 7.06
CA LEU A 260 -8.56 5.11 7.70
C LEU A 260 -9.64 4.76 8.72
N MET A 261 -10.52 3.82 8.37
CA MET A 261 -11.56 3.38 9.30
C MET A 261 -11.02 2.48 10.41
N SER A 262 -9.96 1.71 10.17
CA SER A 262 -9.31 0.92 11.22
C SER A 262 -8.63 1.82 12.25
N LEU A 263 -7.99 2.92 11.82
CA LEU A 263 -7.45 3.94 12.72
C LEU A 263 -8.55 4.62 13.54
N ASN A 264 -9.68 4.94 12.92
CA ASN A 264 -10.86 5.47 13.62
C ASN A 264 -11.41 4.47 14.66
N GLU A 265 -11.50 3.18 14.31
CA GLU A 265 -11.93 2.13 15.25
C GLU A 265 -10.94 1.94 16.41
N ALA A 266 -9.65 2.10 16.15
CA ALA A 266 -8.58 2.11 17.14
C ALA A 266 -8.50 3.42 17.96
N LYS A 267 -9.39 4.39 17.69
CA LYS A 267 -9.45 5.70 18.36
C LYS A 267 -8.17 6.54 18.21
N VAL A 268 -7.51 6.41 17.05
CA VAL A 268 -6.33 7.20 16.71
C VAL A 268 -6.76 8.49 15.99
N ASP A 269 -7.60 9.28 16.68
CA ASP A 269 -8.31 10.43 16.11
C ASP A 269 -7.36 11.49 15.52
N ARG A 270 -6.16 11.62 16.11
CA ARG A 270 -5.12 12.55 15.66
C ARG A 270 -4.66 12.31 14.23
N LEU A 271 -4.75 11.07 13.74
CA LEU A 271 -4.36 10.70 12.38
C LEU A 271 -5.57 10.70 11.44
N CYS A 272 -6.69 10.13 11.87
CA CYS A 272 -7.83 9.91 10.97
C CYS A 272 -8.73 11.14 10.82
N VAL A 273 -8.99 11.93 11.86
CA VAL A 273 -9.91 13.08 11.78
C VAL A 273 -9.41 14.20 10.86
N PRO A 274 -8.12 14.57 10.86
CA PRO A 274 -7.58 15.58 9.94
C PRO A 274 -7.54 15.13 8.47
N ASP A 275 -7.71 13.84 8.20
CA ASP A 275 -7.64 13.34 6.84
C ASP A 275 -8.80 13.87 5.98
N ARG A 276 -8.47 14.34 4.77
CA ARG A 276 -9.41 15.03 3.87
C ARG A 276 -10.59 14.16 3.43
N ILE A 277 -10.42 12.84 3.38
CA ILE A 277 -11.48 11.90 2.97
C ILE A 277 -12.18 11.26 4.17
N HIS A 278 -11.78 11.57 5.40
CA HIS A 278 -12.36 10.97 6.61
C HIS A 278 -13.88 11.11 6.68
N ARG A 279 -14.41 12.32 6.46
CA ARG A 279 -15.86 12.56 6.53
C ARG A 279 -16.64 11.79 5.46
N LEU A 280 -16.08 11.69 4.26
CA LEU A 280 -16.65 10.91 3.15
C LEU A 280 -16.69 9.42 3.51
N VAL A 281 -15.53 8.87 3.89
CA VAL A 281 -15.34 7.46 4.23
C VAL A 281 -16.20 7.07 5.44
N TRP A 282 -16.25 7.90 6.48
CA TRP A 282 -17.08 7.67 7.66
C TRP A 282 -18.58 7.64 7.33
N GLY A 283 -19.05 8.57 6.48
CA GLY A 283 -20.43 8.60 6.00
C GLY A 283 -20.77 7.34 5.19
N LEU A 284 -19.88 6.93 4.29
CA LEU A 284 -20.02 5.70 3.51
C LEU A 284 -20.06 4.45 4.41
N ASP A 285 -19.15 4.35 5.38
CA ASP A 285 -19.08 3.23 6.33
C ASP A 285 -20.38 3.12 7.15
N ALA A 286 -20.94 4.25 7.57
CA ALA A 286 -22.23 4.28 8.27
C ALA A 286 -23.38 3.81 7.37
N CYS A 287 -23.41 4.23 6.11
CA CYS A 287 -24.42 3.80 5.14
C CYS A 287 -24.35 2.29 4.87
N VAL A 288 -23.14 1.76 4.66
CA VAL A 288 -22.90 0.32 4.44
C VAL A 288 -23.33 -0.49 5.67
N ARG A 289 -22.93 -0.06 6.86
CA ARG A 289 -23.25 -0.74 8.13
C ARG A 289 -24.76 -0.78 8.38
N ASN A 290 -25.46 0.30 8.07
CA ASN A 290 -26.91 0.42 8.29
C ASN A 290 -27.75 -0.07 7.09
N ARG A 291 -27.12 -0.43 5.97
CA ARG A 291 -27.76 -0.79 4.69
C ARG A 291 -28.78 0.26 4.22
N ARG A 292 -28.54 1.52 4.54
CA ARG A 292 -29.40 2.67 4.18
C ARG A 292 -28.59 3.95 4.14
N ILE A 293 -28.93 4.85 3.24
CA ILE A 293 -28.34 6.21 3.24
C ILE A 293 -29.04 7.03 4.32
N ASP A 294 -28.30 7.39 5.37
CA ASP A 294 -28.83 8.28 6.41
C ASP A 294 -28.91 9.72 5.87
N PRO A 295 -30.07 10.40 5.96
CA PRO A 295 -30.22 11.79 5.55
C PRO A 295 -29.16 12.74 6.13
N ARG A 296 -28.64 12.44 7.34
CA ARG A 296 -27.57 13.21 8.01
C ARG A 296 -26.24 13.17 7.25
N HIS A 297 -25.98 12.08 6.55
CA HIS A 297 -24.76 11.90 5.74
C HIS A 297 -25.01 12.19 4.26
N ALA A 298 -26.25 12.09 3.78
CA ALA A 298 -26.62 12.24 2.38
C ALA A 298 -26.14 13.56 1.75
N SER A 299 -26.33 14.69 2.43
CA SER A 299 -25.89 16.01 1.94
C SER A 299 -24.37 16.10 1.80
N GLY A 300 -23.62 15.57 2.78
CA GLY A 300 -22.16 15.52 2.74
C GLY A 300 -21.63 14.59 1.63
N LEU A 301 -22.24 13.42 1.47
CA LEU A 301 -21.90 12.48 0.39
C LEU A 301 -22.18 13.09 -0.98
N ALA A 302 -23.35 13.72 -1.16
CA ALA A 302 -23.70 14.42 -2.39
C ALA A 302 -22.71 15.55 -2.70
N TYR A 303 -22.33 16.34 -1.70
CA TYR A 303 -21.30 17.37 -1.85
C TYR A 303 -19.98 16.80 -2.37
N HIS A 304 -19.44 15.75 -1.74
CA HIS A 304 -18.20 15.13 -2.19
C HIS A 304 -18.29 14.59 -3.63
N LEU A 305 -19.42 13.95 -4.00
CA LEU A 305 -19.66 13.47 -5.36
C LEU A 305 -19.75 14.60 -6.38
N THR A 306 -20.41 15.72 -6.04
CA THR A 306 -20.52 16.87 -6.93
C THR A 306 -19.16 17.48 -7.23
N ILE A 307 -18.30 17.62 -6.22
CA ILE A 307 -16.91 18.11 -6.38
C ILE A 307 -16.11 17.16 -7.28
N GLN A 308 -16.23 15.84 -7.09
CA GLN A 308 -15.50 14.90 -7.93
C GLN A 308 -16.00 14.89 -9.38
N ARG A 309 -17.31 14.99 -9.59
CA ARG A 309 -17.88 15.11 -10.95
C ARG A 309 -17.38 16.39 -11.64
N GLN A 310 -17.30 17.52 -10.92
CA GLN A 310 -16.75 18.76 -11.47
C GLN A 310 -15.27 18.62 -11.84
N ARG A 311 -14.47 17.93 -11.01
CA ARG A 311 -13.06 17.65 -11.31
C ARG A 311 -12.89 16.75 -12.52
N ALA A 312 -13.67 15.68 -12.62
CA ALA A 312 -13.66 14.79 -13.78
C ALA A 312 -14.04 15.54 -15.06
N LYS A 313 -15.04 16.42 -14.99
CA LYS A 313 -15.45 17.28 -16.11
C LYS A 313 -14.32 18.21 -16.57
N ARG A 314 -13.63 18.88 -15.62
CA ARG A 314 -12.48 19.72 -15.94
C ARG A 314 -11.33 18.91 -16.57
N ALA A 315 -11.01 17.75 -16.00
CA ALA A 315 -9.97 16.89 -16.55
C ALA A 315 -10.30 16.40 -17.97
N SER A 316 -11.57 16.12 -18.28
CA SER A 316 -11.97 15.78 -19.66
C SER A 316 -11.92 16.97 -20.61
N GLU A 317 -12.22 18.18 -20.12
CA GLU A 317 -12.10 19.43 -20.90
C GLU A 317 -10.63 19.73 -21.19
N ASP A 318 -9.75 19.66 -20.18
CA ASP A 318 -8.30 19.84 -20.32
C ASP A 318 -7.69 18.81 -21.30
N ALA A 319 -8.14 17.56 -21.24
CA ALA A 319 -7.70 16.51 -22.15
C ALA A 319 -8.16 16.75 -23.60
N ALA A 320 -9.39 17.25 -23.80
CA ALA A 320 -9.88 17.62 -25.12
C ALA A 320 -9.09 18.79 -25.71
N GLN A 321 -8.82 19.82 -24.90
CA GLN A 321 -8.01 20.97 -25.29
C GLN A 321 -6.59 20.55 -25.72
N SER A 322 -5.97 19.62 -24.96
CA SER A 322 -4.62 19.14 -25.30
C SER A 322 -4.54 18.31 -26.58
N LEU A 323 -5.65 17.70 -27.00
CA LEU A 323 -5.74 16.98 -28.27
C LEU A 323 -5.93 17.94 -29.44
N GLU A 324 -6.75 18.99 -29.24
CA GLU A 324 -6.93 20.06 -30.23
C GLU A 324 -5.61 20.81 -30.50
N ASP A 325 -4.88 21.18 -29.45
CA ASP A 325 -3.56 21.84 -29.58
C ASP A 325 -2.54 20.93 -30.30
N GLN A 326 -2.54 19.60 -30.05
CA GLN A 326 -1.66 18.65 -30.73
C GLN A 326 -2.01 18.49 -32.21
N THR A 327 -3.30 18.49 -32.57
CA THR A 327 -3.72 18.44 -33.97
C THR A 327 -3.37 19.72 -34.72
N GLU A 328 -3.47 20.89 -34.08
CA GLU A 328 -3.08 22.16 -34.70
C GLU A 328 -1.55 22.23 -34.92
N GLU A 329 -0.73 21.74 -33.98
CA GLU A 329 0.73 21.65 -34.15
C GLU A 329 1.14 20.66 -35.27
N GLU A 330 0.46 19.51 -35.39
CA GLU A 330 0.71 18.55 -36.48
C GLU A 330 0.31 19.09 -37.86
N GLU A 331 -0.80 19.85 -37.95
CA GLU A 331 -1.24 20.51 -39.18
C GLU A 331 -0.28 21.65 -39.59
N GLU A 332 0.22 22.45 -38.64
CA GLU A 332 1.22 23.50 -38.91
C GLU A 332 2.59 22.92 -39.35
N GLU A 333 3.04 21.80 -38.76
CA GLU A 333 4.25 21.11 -39.21
C GLU A 333 4.10 20.49 -40.60
N GLU A 334 2.92 19.93 -40.93
CA GLU A 334 2.66 19.35 -42.26
C GLU A 334 2.61 20.42 -43.36
N ASP A 335 1.98 21.57 -43.08
CA ASP A 335 1.90 22.69 -44.03
C ASP A 335 3.26 23.37 -44.22
N GLY A 336 4.05 23.53 -43.16
CA GLY A 336 5.44 23.99 -43.23
C GLY A 336 6.35 23.06 -44.06
N ARG A 337 6.11 21.75 -44.01
CA ARG A 337 6.86 20.75 -44.79
C ARG A 337 6.43 20.71 -46.26
N ALA A 338 5.16 21.02 -46.54
CA ALA A 338 4.64 21.17 -47.90
C ALA A 338 5.22 22.41 -48.59
N ASP A 339 5.39 23.52 -47.87
CA ASP A 339 5.94 24.76 -48.42
C ASP A 339 7.46 24.68 -48.72
N VAL A 340 8.21 23.94 -47.89
CA VAL A 340 9.64 23.62 -48.16
C VAL A 340 9.79 22.72 -49.40
N ARG A 341 8.85 21.78 -49.63
CA ARG A 341 8.82 20.94 -50.85
C ARG A 341 8.45 21.72 -52.11
N ARG A 342 7.53 22.69 -52.01
CA ARG A 342 7.20 23.58 -53.14
C ARG A 342 8.35 24.51 -53.51
N SER A 343 9.03 25.07 -52.51
CA SER A 343 10.16 25.98 -52.71
C SER A 343 11.37 25.29 -53.35
N SER A 344 11.57 23.99 -53.08
CA SER A 344 12.65 23.19 -53.69
C SER A 344 12.35 22.71 -55.11
N GLN A 345 11.07 22.64 -55.52
CA GLN A 345 10.68 22.32 -56.89
C GLN A 345 10.69 23.51 -57.86
N LEU A 346 10.62 24.74 -57.35
CA LEU A 346 10.70 25.98 -58.15
C LEU A 346 12.14 26.47 -58.39
N ALA A 347 13.13 25.85 -57.76
CA ALA A 347 14.55 26.21 -57.85
C ALA A 347 15.39 25.26 -58.75
N SER A 348 14.75 24.35 -59.50
CA SER A 348 15.40 23.48 -60.50
C SER A 348 15.09 23.89 -61.93
#